data_AF-A0A7Y8HBT0-F1
#
_entry.id   AF-A0A7Y8HBT0-F1
#
_cell.length_a   1.000
_cell.length_b   1.000
_cell.length_c   1.000
_cell.angle_alpha   90.00
_cell.angle_beta   90.00
_cell.angle_gamma   90.00
#
_symmetry.space_group_name_H-M   'P 1'
#
loop_
_entity.id
_entity.type
_entity.pdbx_description
1 polymer ?
#
loop_
_entity_poly.entity_id
_entity_poly.type
_entity_poly.pdbx_seq_one_letter_code
_entity_poly.pdbx_strand_id
1 'polypeptide(L)'
;MGFRAVLVVIVLILVAFGAGYGMGYWKLQMAEKEWTAAKKEMESKIGSMEKELTLAKARQKLWEMPQTLSEAINHMGQKNYGLAVKVLDGAKEAFLAALNSLGGEAKNRFDFFLPALEEARKETESLSPNAPKKVEEVIGLFEQALKRVKKG
;
A
#
# COMPACT_ATOMS: atom_id res chain seq x y z
N MET A 1 -11.25 22.86 -76.27
CA MET A 1 -11.17 21.65 -75.42
C MET A 1 -10.51 21.90 -74.05
N GLY A 2 -10.54 23.12 -73.48
CA GLY A 2 -9.80 23.43 -72.23
C GLY A 2 -10.60 23.28 -70.92
N PHE A 3 -11.87 23.68 -70.91
CA PHE A 3 -12.63 23.81 -69.66
C PHE A 3 -12.98 22.47 -68.99
N ARG A 4 -13.33 21.45 -69.79
CA ARG A 4 -13.66 20.10 -69.27
C ARG A 4 -12.44 19.41 -68.66
N ALA A 5 -11.26 19.58 -69.26
CA ALA A 5 -10.02 19.00 -68.75
C ALA A 5 -9.61 19.64 -67.42
N VAL A 6 -9.73 20.97 -67.29
CA VAL A 6 -9.46 21.70 -66.05
C VAL A 6 -10.42 21.28 -64.93
N LEU A 7 -11.72 21.11 -65.24
CA LEU A 7 -12.72 20.63 -64.29
C LEU A 7 -12.40 19.23 -63.76
N VAL A 8 -11.97 18.31 -64.64
CA VAL A 8 -11.58 16.95 -64.24
C VAL A 8 -10.37 16.97 -63.30
N VAL A 9 -9.38 17.82 -63.57
CA VAL A 9 -8.20 17.97 -62.72
C VAL A 9 -8.57 18.53 -61.34
N ILE A 10 -9.43 19.54 -61.27
CA ILE A 10 -9.90 20.11 -59.99
C ILE A 10 -10.67 19.08 -59.15
N VAL A 11 -11.54 18.29 -59.79
CA VAL A 11 -12.27 17.21 -59.11
C VAL A 11 -11.31 16.15 -58.59
N LEU A 12 -10.30 15.75 -59.36
CA LEU A 12 -9.27 14.79 -58.91
C LEU A 12 -8.47 15.31 -57.71
N ILE A 13 -8.12 16.59 -57.69
CA ILE A 13 -7.43 17.21 -56.55
C ILE A 13 -8.31 17.18 -55.30
N LEU A 14 -9.61 17.53 -55.42
CA LEU A 14 -10.55 17.48 -54.31
C LEU A 14 -10.76 16.06 -53.76
N VAL A 15 -10.82 15.05 -54.64
CA VAL A 15 -10.93 13.64 -54.24
C VAL A 15 -9.65 13.17 -53.54
N ALA A 16 -8.48 13.52 -54.06
CA ALA A 16 -7.19 13.17 -53.43
C ALA A 16 -7.03 13.83 -52.05
N PHE A 17 -7.40 15.10 -51.90
CA PHE A 17 -7.38 15.80 -50.62
C PHE A 17 -8.43 15.25 -49.64
N GLY A 18 -9.64 14.95 -50.10
CA GLY A 18 -10.70 14.35 -49.28
C GLY A 18 -10.35 12.94 -48.79
N ALA A 19 -9.74 12.12 -49.64
CA ALA A 19 -9.28 10.78 -49.28
C ALA A 19 -8.11 10.83 -48.28
N GLY A 20 -7.16 11.77 -48.46
CA GLY A 20 -6.06 12.00 -47.53
C GLY A 20 -6.53 12.45 -46.14
N TYR A 21 -7.50 13.37 -46.08
CA TYR A 21 -8.09 13.85 -44.83
C TYR A 21 -8.88 12.76 -44.09
N GLY A 22 -9.69 11.97 -44.81
CA GLY A 22 -10.46 10.88 -44.22
C GLY A 22 -9.57 9.78 -43.62
N MET A 23 -8.50 9.41 -44.33
CA MET A 23 -7.54 8.40 -43.84
C MET A 23 -6.70 8.91 -42.67
N GLY A 24 -6.34 10.20 -42.65
CA GLY A 24 -5.66 10.85 -41.52
C GLY A 24 -6.52 10.92 -40.27
N TYR A 25 -7.80 11.26 -40.41
CA TYR A 25 -8.75 11.34 -39.29
C TYR A 25 -9.02 9.97 -38.65
N TRP A 26 -9.12 8.91 -39.46
CA TRP A 26 -9.25 7.54 -38.96
C TRP A 26 -7.99 7.04 -38.23
N LYS A 27 -6.80 7.38 -38.73
CA LYS A 27 -5.54 7.06 -38.04
C LYS A 27 -5.41 7.81 -36.72
N LEU A 28 -5.81 9.09 -36.66
CA LEU A 28 -5.82 9.87 -35.43
C LEU A 28 -6.79 9.30 -34.39
N GLN A 29 -8.01 8.90 -34.81
CA GLN A 29 -8.96 8.25 -33.91
C GLN A 29 -8.49 6.88 -33.41
N MET A 30 -7.82 6.08 -34.25
CA MET A 30 -7.22 4.82 -33.79
C MET A 30 -6.07 5.08 -32.81
N ALA A 31 -5.17 6.01 -33.12
CA ALA A 31 -4.06 6.37 -32.23
C ALA A 31 -4.56 6.92 -30.89
N GLU A 32 -5.63 7.72 -30.89
CA GLU A 32 -6.26 8.24 -29.68
C GLU A 32 -6.91 7.13 -28.84
N LYS A 33 -7.54 6.13 -29.49
CA LYS A 33 -8.07 4.93 -28.83
C LYS A 33 -6.98 4.05 -28.24
N GLU A 34 -5.88 3.83 -28.96
CA GLU A 34 -4.73 3.06 -28.46
C GLU A 34 -4.05 3.78 -27.30
N TRP A 35 -3.91 5.11 -27.38
CA TRP A 35 -3.35 5.92 -26.32
C TRP A 35 -4.22 5.92 -25.06
N THR A 36 -5.55 6.07 -25.21
CA THR A 36 -6.47 5.99 -24.06
C THR A 36 -6.53 4.60 -23.46
N ALA A 37 -6.46 3.54 -24.27
CA ALA A 37 -6.37 2.17 -23.78
C ALA A 37 -5.07 1.93 -22.99
N ALA A 38 -3.92 2.36 -23.52
CA ALA A 38 -2.63 2.24 -22.86
C ALA A 38 -2.58 3.04 -21.55
N LYS A 39 -3.13 4.27 -21.54
CA LYS A 39 -3.24 5.09 -20.33
C LYS A 39 -4.10 4.41 -19.27
N LYS A 40 -5.25 3.85 -19.65
CA LYS A 40 -6.13 3.13 -18.74
C LYS A 40 -5.49 1.87 -18.19
N GLU A 41 -4.73 1.14 -19.01
CA GLU A 41 -3.95 -0.02 -18.56
C GLU A 41 -2.85 0.39 -17.58
N MET A 42 -2.14 1.50 -17.85
CA MET A 42 -1.15 2.06 -16.93
C MET A 42 -1.77 2.51 -15.61
N GLU A 43 -2.88 3.26 -15.63
CA GLU A 43 -3.61 3.66 -14.42
C GLU A 43 -4.05 2.44 -13.60
N SER A 44 -4.54 1.39 -14.28
CA SER A 44 -4.89 0.13 -13.62
C SER A 44 -3.69 -0.56 -12.99
N LYS A 45 -2.55 -0.60 -13.67
CA LYS A 45 -1.29 -1.19 -13.14
C LYS A 45 -0.73 -0.37 -11.98
N ILE A 46 -0.80 0.96 -12.06
CA ILE A 46 -0.38 1.85 -10.98
C ILE A 46 -1.27 1.61 -9.76
N GLY A 47 -2.60 1.61 -9.93
CA GLY A 47 -3.52 1.35 -8.83
C GLY A 47 -3.33 -0.04 -8.19
N SER A 48 -3.03 -1.07 -8.98
CA SER A 48 -2.71 -2.39 -8.43
C SER A 48 -1.38 -2.39 -7.67
N MET A 49 -0.33 -1.77 -8.22
CA MET A 49 0.98 -1.65 -7.57
C MET A 49 0.91 -0.82 -6.28
N GLU A 50 0.14 0.27 -6.24
CA GLU A 50 -0.06 1.08 -5.04
C GLU A 50 -0.75 0.27 -3.93
N LYS A 51 -1.73 -0.55 -4.29
CA LYS A 51 -2.41 -1.44 -3.35
C LYS A 51 -1.47 -2.52 -2.81
N GLU A 52 -0.70 -3.15 -3.68
CA GLU A 52 0.31 -4.14 -3.29
C GLU A 52 1.39 -3.53 -2.41
N LEU A 53 1.86 -2.32 -2.73
CA LEU A 53 2.85 -1.59 -1.96
C LEU A 53 2.31 -1.19 -0.58
N THR A 54 1.05 -0.78 -0.49
CA THR A 54 0.40 -0.49 0.80
C THR A 54 0.29 -1.74 1.67
N LEU A 55 -0.10 -2.87 1.07
CA LEU A 55 -0.13 -4.17 1.75
C LEU A 55 1.27 -4.62 2.19
N ALA A 56 2.28 -4.47 1.32
CA ALA A 56 3.65 -4.83 1.62
C ALA A 56 4.23 -3.98 2.77
N LYS A 57 4.00 -2.66 2.75
CA LYS A 57 4.38 -1.75 3.83
C LYS A 57 3.70 -2.11 5.15
N ALA A 58 2.41 -2.45 5.13
CA ALA A 58 1.68 -2.86 6.33
C ALA A 58 2.24 -4.18 6.90
N ARG A 59 2.56 -5.16 6.04
CA ARG A 59 3.23 -6.41 6.45
C ARG A 59 4.60 -6.12 7.05
N GLN A 60 5.40 -5.26 6.42
CA GLN A 60 6.70 -4.87 6.93
C GLN A 60 6.58 -4.22 8.31
N LYS A 61 5.60 -3.34 8.51
CA LYS A 61 5.35 -2.72 9.82
C LYS A 61 4.99 -3.74 10.90
N LEU A 62 4.25 -4.80 10.56
CA LEU A 62 4.05 -5.90 11.50
C LEU A 62 5.36 -6.65 11.79
N TRP A 63 6.19 -6.93 10.78
CA TRP A 63 7.49 -7.59 10.99
C TRP A 63 8.48 -6.79 11.84
N GLU A 64 8.40 -5.46 11.81
CA GLU A 64 9.23 -4.56 12.64
C GLU A 64 8.74 -4.49 14.10
N MET A 65 7.49 -4.90 14.39
CA MET A 65 6.85 -4.74 15.70
C MET A 65 7.61 -5.40 16.87
N PRO A 66 8.12 -6.65 16.75
CA PRO A 66 8.92 -7.27 17.82
C PRO A 66 10.16 -6.44 18.20
N GLN A 67 10.78 -5.79 17.22
CA GLN A 67 11.94 -4.94 17.44
C GLN A 67 11.56 -3.64 18.17
N THR A 68 10.45 -3.00 17.79
CA THR A 68 9.91 -1.83 18.50
C THR A 68 9.55 -2.16 19.95
N LEU A 69 8.93 -3.32 20.21
CA LEU A 69 8.63 -3.76 21.58
C LEU A 69 9.91 -4.09 22.37
N SER A 70 10.94 -4.62 21.72
CA SER A 70 12.25 -4.84 22.35
C SER A 70 12.92 -3.52 22.77
N GLU A 71 12.69 -2.43 22.03
CA GLU A 71 13.15 -1.10 22.41
C GLU A 71 12.47 -0.59 23.70
N ALA A 72 11.16 -0.90 23.89
CA ALA A 72 10.48 -0.61 25.15
C ALA A 72 11.12 -1.36 26.34
N ILE A 73 11.50 -2.63 26.14
CA ILE A 73 12.24 -3.42 27.16
C ILE A 73 13.59 -2.76 27.50
N ASN A 74 14.33 -2.29 26.49
CA ASN A 74 15.59 -1.60 26.72
C ASN A 74 15.40 -0.32 27.54
N HIS A 75 14.36 0.47 27.24
CA HIS A 75 14.04 1.66 28.03
C HIS A 75 13.64 1.33 29.48
N MET A 76 12.87 0.25 29.70
CA MET A 76 12.58 -0.23 31.04
C MET A 76 13.86 -0.66 31.79
N GLY A 77 14.78 -1.36 31.12
CA GLY A 77 16.08 -1.75 31.68
C GLY A 77 16.95 -0.53 32.07
N GLN A 78 16.82 0.57 31.34
CA GLN A 78 17.45 1.86 31.65
C GLN A 78 16.66 2.68 32.69
N LYS A 79 15.60 2.12 33.29
CA LYS A 79 14.66 2.79 34.21
C LYS A 79 13.95 4.01 33.60
N ASN A 80 13.87 4.07 32.27
CA ASN A 80 13.18 5.12 31.53
C ASN A 80 11.77 4.67 31.12
N TYR A 81 10.91 4.50 32.12
CA TYR A 81 9.54 4.02 31.92
C TYR A 81 8.68 4.99 31.11
N GLY A 82 8.94 6.30 31.20
CA GLY A 82 8.25 7.30 30.39
C GLY A 82 8.51 7.14 28.88
N LEU A 83 9.74 6.80 28.48
CA LEU A 83 10.03 6.46 27.08
C LEU A 83 9.46 5.09 26.70
N ALA A 84 9.52 4.11 27.60
CA ALA A 84 8.94 2.79 27.34
C ALA A 84 7.43 2.88 27.03
N VAL A 85 6.67 3.65 27.82
CA VAL A 85 5.23 3.89 27.55
C VAL A 85 5.02 4.56 26.19
N LYS A 86 5.83 5.57 25.83
CA LYS A 86 5.75 6.21 24.51
C LYS A 86 6.03 5.24 23.36
N VAL A 87 6.98 4.33 23.54
CA VAL A 87 7.28 3.29 22.54
C VAL A 87 6.12 2.30 22.43
N LEU A 88 5.50 1.90 23.54
CA LEU A 88 4.32 1.03 23.53
C LEU A 88 3.11 1.72 22.87
N ASP A 89 2.89 3.01 23.12
CA ASP A 89 1.86 3.80 22.46
C ASP A 89 2.13 3.93 20.95
N GLY A 90 3.37 4.20 20.55
CA GLY A 90 3.77 4.21 19.14
C GLY A 90 3.59 2.84 18.45
N ALA A 91 3.89 1.75 19.16
CA ALA A 91 3.65 0.39 18.66
C ALA A 91 2.16 0.11 18.45
N LYS A 92 1.30 0.58 19.36
CA LYS A 92 -0.17 0.49 19.24
C LYS A 92 -0.67 1.23 18.00
N GLU A 93 -0.23 2.45 17.78
CA GLU A 93 -0.61 3.26 16.62
C GLU A 93 -0.13 2.63 15.31
N ALA A 94 1.13 2.22 15.24
CA ALA A 94 1.70 1.55 14.07
C ALA A 94 0.96 0.25 13.73
N PHE A 95 0.57 -0.52 14.75
CA PHE A 95 -0.20 -1.74 14.59
C PHE A 95 -1.60 -1.48 14.04
N LEU A 96 -2.32 -0.48 14.58
CA LEU A 96 -3.64 -0.11 14.08
C LEU A 96 -3.60 0.37 12.62
N ALA A 97 -2.60 1.16 12.26
CA ALA A 97 -2.39 1.61 10.89
C ALA A 97 -2.12 0.43 9.94
N ALA A 98 -1.31 -0.54 10.37
CA ALA A 98 -1.05 -1.75 9.60
C ALA A 98 -2.32 -2.62 9.46
N LEU A 99 -3.10 -2.80 10.54
CA LEU A 99 -4.34 -3.59 10.52
C LEU A 99 -5.37 -3.03 9.54
N ASN A 100 -5.56 -1.72 9.50
CA ASN A 100 -6.49 -1.07 8.57
C ASN A 100 -6.19 -1.40 7.10
N SER A 101 -4.92 -1.67 6.79
CA SER A 101 -4.47 -2.02 5.45
C SER A 101 -4.57 -3.53 5.14
N LEU A 102 -4.54 -4.40 6.16
CA LEU A 102 -4.39 -5.86 6.01
C LEU A 102 -5.71 -6.65 6.03
N GLY A 103 -6.85 -5.98 6.21
CA GLY A 103 -8.18 -6.59 6.14
C GLY A 103 -8.55 -7.45 7.36
N GLY A 104 -9.70 -8.13 7.27
CA GLY A 104 -10.33 -8.82 8.40
C GLY A 104 -9.59 -10.06 8.92
N GLU A 105 -8.87 -10.79 8.06
CA GLU A 105 -8.12 -11.98 8.47
C GLU A 105 -6.95 -11.62 9.40
N ALA A 106 -6.22 -10.54 9.08
CA ALA A 106 -5.17 -10.04 9.94
C ALA A 106 -5.73 -9.54 11.28
N LYS A 107 -6.90 -8.89 11.26
CA LYS A 107 -7.56 -8.42 12.48
C LYS A 107 -7.90 -9.57 13.44
N ASN A 108 -8.43 -10.69 12.92
CA ASN A 108 -8.74 -11.86 13.74
C ASN A 108 -7.47 -12.57 14.24
N ARG A 109 -6.39 -12.56 13.45
CA ARG A 109 -5.13 -13.21 13.83
C ARG A 109 -4.41 -12.50 14.97
N PHE A 110 -4.52 -11.18 15.03
CA PHE A 110 -3.83 -10.34 16.01
C PHE A 110 -4.80 -9.65 17.00
N ASP A 111 -5.99 -10.22 17.20
CA ASP A 111 -6.99 -9.71 18.14
C ASP A 111 -6.48 -9.64 19.59
N PHE A 112 -5.58 -10.56 19.95
CA PHE A 112 -4.89 -10.63 21.23
C PHE A 112 -3.90 -9.48 21.47
N PHE A 113 -3.42 -8.81 20.40
CA PHE A 113 -2.28 -7.90 20.53
C PHE A 113 -2.62 -6.62 21.28
N LEU A 114 -3.74 -5.97 20.94
CA LEU A 114 -4.18 -4.75 21.61
C LEU A 114 -4.43 -4.93 23.12
N PRO A 115 -5.19 -5.95 23.59
CA PRO A 115 -5.37 -6.15 25.02
C PRO A 115 -4.07 -6.51 25.74
N ALA A 116 -3.20 -7.34 25.13
CA ALA A 116 -1.92 -7.70 25.73
C ALA A 116 -0.96 -6.50 25.83
N LEU A 117 -0.94 -5.64 24.80
CA LEU A 117 -0.14 -4.42 24.80
C LEU A 117 -0.65 -3.40 25.82
N GLU A 118 -1.96 -3.28 26.00
CA GLU A 118 -2.56 -2.41 27.00
C GLU A 118 -2.24 -2.87 28.43
N GLU A 119 -2.22 -4.19 28.68
CA GLU A 119 -1.77 -4.76 29.95
C GLU A 119 -0.29 -4.45 30.20
N ALA A 120 0.57 -4.66 29.21
CA ALA A 120 1.99 -4.33 29.31
C ALA A 120 2.25 -2.83 29.52
N ARG A 121 1.45 -1.96 28.88
CA ARG A 121 1.47 -0.51 29.08
C ARG A 121 1.12 -0.13 30.51
N LYS A 122 0.05 -0.69 31.07
CA LYS A 122 -0.37 -0.44 32.46
C LYS A 122 0.69 -0.87 33.47
N GLU A 123 1.30 -2.03 33.26
CA GLU A 123 2.40 -2.52 34.10
C GLU A 123 3.64 -1.62 33.99
N THR A 124 3.90 -1.06 32.81
CA THR A 124 5.00 -0.10 32.60
C THR A 124 4.72 1.24 33.28
N GLU A 125 3.48 1.75 33.18
CA GLU A 125 3.04 2.97 33.87
C GLU A 125 3.08 2.83 35.39
N SER A 126 2.74 1.65 35.92
CA SER A 126 2.83 1.36 37.35
C SER A 126 4.26 1.09 37.85
N LEU A 127 5.26 1.20 36.97
CA LEU A 127 6.67 0.93 37.26
C LEU A 127 6.89 -0.50 37.80
N SER A 128 6.04 -1.43 37.37
CA SER A 128 6.04 -2.81 37.86
C SER A 128 7.30 -3.55 37.40
N PRO A 129 7.94 -4.33 38.29
CA PRO A 129 9.07 -5.18 37.91
C PRO A 129 8.66 -6.29 36.92
N ASN A 130 7.36 -6.55 36.74
CA ASN A 130 6.84 -7.51 35.78
C ASN A 130 6.62 -6.91 34.37
N ALA A 131 6.72 -5.59 34.21
CA ALA A 131 6.49 -4.92 32.93
C ALA A 131 7.37 -5.45 31.78
N PRO A 132 8.69 -5.73 31.97
CA PRO A 132 9.52 -6.31 30.91
C PRO A 132 9.01 -7.68 30.46
N LYS A 133 8.64 -8.55 31.41
CA LYS A 133 8.12 -9.89 31.12
C LYS A 133 6.82 -9.84 30.33
N LYS A 134 5.93 -8.89 30.65
CA LYS A 134 4.68 -8.70 29.92
C LYS A 134 4.90 -8.27 28.48
N VAL A 135 5.89 -7.40 28.24
CA VAL A 135 6.27 -7.04 26.86
C VAL A 135 6.92 -8.22 26.13
N GLU A 136 7.73 -9.04 26.80
CA GLU A 136 8.29 -10.28 26.23
C GLU A 136 7.21 -11.29 25.85
N GLU A 137 6.18 -11.48 26.69
CA GLU A 137 5.01 -12.32 26.39
C GLU A 137 4.30 -11.84 25.14
N VAL A 138 4.08 -10.52 25.01
CA VAL A 138 3.47 -9.91 23.82
C VAL A 138 4.32 -10.18 22.58
N ILE A 139 5.64 -9.99 22.66
CA ILE A 139 6.58 -10.28 21.56
C ILE A 139 6.47 -11.76 21.14
N GLY A 140 6.50 -12.69 22.11
CA GLY A 140 6.42 -14.12 21.85
C GLY A 140 5.13 -14.55 21.17
N LEU A 141 3.99 -14.01 21.61
CA LEU A 141 2.69 -14.25 20.97
C LEU A 141 2.65 -13.66 19.55
N PHE A 142 3.21 -12.46 19.38
CA PHE A 142 3.25 -11.78 18.10
C PHE A 142 4.11 -12.52 17.06
N GLU A 143 5.30 -12.98 17.45
CA GLU A 143 6.16 -13.79 16.59
C GLU A 143 5.51 -15.11 16.20
N GLN A 144 4.78 -15.76 17.11
CA GLN A 144 4.03 -16.97 16.78
C GLN A 144 2.94 -16.70 15.74
N ALA A 145 2.21 -15.60 15.89
CA ALA A 145 1.21 -15.16 14.92
C ALA A 145 1.83 -14.83 13.54
N LEU A 146 3.03 -14.23 13.52
CA LEU A 146 3.81 -14.01 12.29
C LEU A 146 4.30 -15.31 11.65
N LYS A 147 4.85 -16.25 12.44
CA LYS A 147 5.38 -17.53 11.93
C LYS A 147 4.29 -18.40 11.31
N ARG A 148 3.05 -18.33 11.79
CA ARG A 148 1.88 -18.98 11.15
C ARG A 148 1.63 -18.51 9.71
N VAL A 149 2.07 -17.30 9.34
CA VAL A 149 1.98 -16.78 7.96
C VAL A 149 2.92 -17.51 7.00
N LYS A 150 4.09 -17.98 7.47
CA LYS A 150 5.14 -18.54 6.60
C LYS A 150 4.89 -20.01 6.20
N LYS A 151 3.90 -20.67 6.79
CA LYS A 151 3.58 -22.09 6.59
C LYS A 151 2.26 -22.35 5.83
N GLY A 152 1.50 -21.31 5.49
CA GLY A 152 0.30 -21.40 4.65
C GLY A 152 0.53 -20.64 3.35
#